data_AF-A0A7S1WED1-F1
#
_entry.id   AF-A0A7S1WED1-F1
#
_cell.length_a   1.000
_cell.length_b   1.000
_cell.length_c   1.000
_cell.angle_alpha   90.00
_cell.angle_beta   90.00
_cell.angle_gamma   90.00
#
_symmetry.space_group_name_H-M   'P 1'
#
loop_
_entity.id
_entity.type
_entity.pdbx_description
1 polymer ?
#
loop_
_entity_poly.entity_id
_entity_poly.type
_entity_poly.pdbx_seq_one_letter_code
_entity_poly.pdbx_strand_id
1 'polypeptide(L)'
;MADTGEDDEDMAAALAMSLGGQPPQAAEPAEPAAAAAGALLGNPPAVLQEADALDVLKKLLGNLAASPGEAKFRRVRLGNAKIGKVLSCPGAEALLLAAGFERGDEVLEIPVGRTADEVRALAEAALRALGVREPFVLAAQLRVGAPVRCVCALPGGGFAAGAMDNAVRVYRPGQWEQPALLSGHARRAGVDGVLAVLPDR
;
A
#
# COMPACT_ATOMS: atom_id res chain seq x y z
N MET A 1 -25.71 -42.00 -47.65
CA MET A 1 -25.11 -40.94 -48.48
C MET A 1 -25.38 -39.64 -47.71
N ALA A 2 -24.52 -39.41 -46.72
CA ALA A 2 -23.46 -38.39 -46.73
C ALA A 2 -24.08 -37.03 -46.37
N ASP A 3 -23.96 -36.58 -45.11
CA ASP A 3 -22.75 -35.99 -44.50
C ASP A 3 -22.56 -34.54 -44.95
N THR A 4 -22.74 -33.61 -44.01
CA THR A 4 -21.98 -32.36 -43.83
C THR A 4 -22.47 -31.70 -42.55
N GLY A 5 -21.89 -32.13 -41.43
CA GLY A 5 -21.74 -31.29 -40.25
C GLY A 5 -20.38 -30.61 -40.34
N GLU A 6 -20.33 -29.37 -40.81
CA GLU A 6 -19.10 -28.57 -40.94
C GLU A 6 -19.52 -27.10 -40.94
N ASP A 7 -19.87 -26.54 -39.78
CA ASP A 7 -20.03 -25.07 -39.61
C ASP A 7 -19.76 -24.60 -38.15
N ASP A 8 -19.17 -25.44 -37.30
CA ASP A 8 -18.85 -25.08 -35.90
C ASP A 8 -17.34 -24.93 -35.62
N GLU A 9 -16.45 -25.23 -36.58
CA GLU A 9 -15.00 -25.21 -36.34
C GLU A 9 -14.32 -23.84 -36.59
N ASP A 10 -14.96 -22.91 -37.32
CA ASP A 10 -14.34 -21.60 -37.62
C ASP A 10 -14.57 -20.52 -36.56
N MET A 11 -15.46 -20.74 -35.58
CA MET A 11 -15.69 -19.76 -34.50
C MET A 11 -14.78 -19.99 -33.26
N ALA A 12 -14.04 -21.10 -33.23
CA ALA A 12 -13.02 -21.37 -32.21
C ALA A 12 -11.67 -20.72 -32.53
N ALA A 13 -11.38 -20.40 -33.79
CA ALA A 13 -10.12 -19.81 -34.21
C ALA A 13 -10.00 -18.30 -33.90
N ALA A 14 -11.13 -17.59 -33.72
CA ALA A 14 -11.15 -16.16 -33.40
C ALA A 14 -10.86 -15.84 -31.91
N LEU A 15 -10.97 -16.83 -31.01
CA LEU A 15 -10.68 -16.64 -29.58
C LEU A 15 -9.20 -16.86 -29.21
N ALA A 16 -8.39 -17.42 -30.10
CA ALA A 16 -6.98 -17.73 -29.83
C ALA A 16 -6.02 -16.55 -30.08
N MET A 17 -6.47 -15.48 -30.73
CA MET A 17 -5.62 -14.33 -31.13
C MET A 17 -5.69 -13.12 -30.18
N SER A 18 -6.44 -13.21 -29.07
CA SER A 18 -6.53 -12.16 -28.05
C SER A 18 -5.90 -12.55 -26.70
N LEU A 19 -4.94 -13.46 -26.73
CA LEU A 19 -3.97 -13.60 -25.64
C LEU A 19 -2.70 -12.90 -26.08
N GLY A 20 -2.79 -11.56 -26.12
CA GLY A 20 -1.61 -10.72 -26.07
C GLY A 20 -0.79 -11.21 -24.89
N GLY A 21 0.39 -11.75 -25.18
CA GLY A 21 1.33 -12.17 -24.17
C GLY A 21 1.51 -11.02 -23.20
N GLN A 22 0.96 -11.18 -21.99
CA GLN A 22 1.34 -10.36 -20.87
C GLN A 22 2.87 -10.40 -20.87
N PRO A 23 3.58 -9.27 -21.04
CA PRO A 23 5.01 -9.28 -20.76
C PRO A 23 5.17 -9.92 -19.38
N PRO A 24 6.16 -10.80 -19.18
CA PRO A 24 6.38 -11.42 -17.88
C PRO A 24 6.33 -10.30 -16.85
N GLN A 25 5.34 -10.36 -15.95
CA GLN A 25 5.27 -9.46 -14.81
C GLN A 25 6.61 -9.65 -14.12
N ALA A 26 7.51 -8.68 -14.32
CA ALA A 26 8.73 -8.58 -13.56
C ALA A 26 8.25 -8.55 -12.10
N ALA A 27 8.50 -9.63 -11.36
CA ALA A 27 8.09 -9.80 -9.99
C ALA A 27 8.37 -8.49 -9.25
N GLU A 28 7.30 -7.79 -8.90
CA GLU A 28 7.37 -6.40 -8.51
C GLU A 28 8.16 -6.30 -7.20
N PRO A 29 9.29 -5.57 -7.15
CA PRO A 29 10.00 -5.32 -5.89
C PRO A 29 9.14 -4.57 -4.85
N ALA A 30 7.94 -4.11 -5.22
CA ALA A 30 7.01 -3.37 -4.39
C ALA A 30 6.19 -4.23 -3.41
N GLU A 31 5.86 -5.48 -3.77
CA GLU A 31 5.00 -6.34 -2.94
C GLU A 31 5.61 -6.71 -1.56
N PRO A 32 6.87 -7.16 -1.47
CA PRO A 32 7.47 -7.50 -0.18
C PRO A 32 7.68 -6.27 0.71
N ALA A 33 7.98 -5.11 0.10
CA ALA A 33 8.14 -3.85 0.82
C ALA A 33 6.81 -3.37 1.43
N ALA A 34 5.71 -3.49 0.68
CA ALA A 34 4.38 -3.14 1.15
C ALA A 34 3.92 -4.03 2.32
N ALA A 35 4.13 -5.35 2.23
CA ALA A 35 3.79 -6.28 3.31
C ALA A 35 4.62 -6.00 4.58
N ALA A 36 5.93 -5.78 4.43
CA ALA A 36 6.82 -5.46 5.56
C ALA A 36 6.46 -4.12 6.21
N ALA A 37 6.15 -3.09 5.41
CA ALA A 37 5.67 -1.82 5.92
C ALA A 37 4.31 -1.94 6.61
N GLY A 38 3.39 -2.77 6.08
CA GLY A 38 2.12 -3.07 6.73
C GLY A 38 2.30 -3.72 8.10
N ALA A 39 3.20 -4.70 8.21
CA ALA A 39 3.55 -5.33 9.49
C ALA A 39 4.17 -4.31 10.47
N LEU A 40 5.03 -3.40 10.00
CA LEU A 40 5.61 -2.34 10.82
C LEU A 40 4.56 -1.34 11.30
N LEU A 41 3.74 -0.83 10.38
CA LEU A 41 2.70 0.16 10.68
C LEU A 41 1.52 -0.43 11.48
N GLY A 42 1.38 -1.75 11.50
CA GLY A 42 0.43 -2.47 12.37
C GLY A 42 0.83 -2.50 13.86
N ASN A 43 2.05 -2.09 14.21
CA ASN A 43 2.46 -1.99 15.61
C ASN A 43 1.75 -0.83 16.34
N PRO A 44 1.54 -0.93 17.66
CA PRO A 44 0.97 0.17 18.44
C PRO A 44 1.80 1.46 18.30
N PRO A 45 1.17 2.64 18.19
CA PRO A 45 1.90 3.91 18.01
C PRO A 45 2.97 4.18 19.08
N ALA A 46 2.71 3.78 20.33
CA ALA A 46 3.66 3.93 21.44
C ALA A 46 4.97 3.17 21.19
N VAL A 47 4.89 1.95 20.64
CA VAL A 47 6.06 1.11 20.33
C VAL A 47 6.89 1.74 19.22
N LEU A 48 6.23 2.25 18.17
CA LEU A 48 6.90 2.91 17.06
C LEU A 48 7.58 4.22 17.47
N GLN A 49 6.96 4.98 18.38
CA GLN A 49 7.49 6.22 18.93
C GLN A 49 8.67 5.99 19.89
N GLU A 50 8.59 4.98 20.76
CA GLU A 50 9.66 4.66 21.71
C GLU A 50 10.95 4.24 20.99
N ALA A 51 10.82 3.49 19.89
CA ALA A 51 11.94 3.09 19.06
C ALA A 51 12.39 4.16 18.05
N ASP A 52 11.64 5.26 17.90
CA ASP A 52 11.83 6.24 16.82
C ASP A 52 11.89 5.58 15.42
N ALA A 53 11.14 4.49 15.25
CA ALA A 53 11.36 3.51 14.18
C ALA A 53 11.15 4.11 12.79
N LEU A 54 10.08 4.90 12.62
CA LEU A 54 9.75 5.50 11.33
C LEU A 54 10.79 6.54 10.90
N ASP A 55 11.26 7.38 11.81
CA ASP A 55 12.23 8.43 11.48
C ASP A 55 13.61 7.85 11.20
N VAL A 56 14.03 6.82 11.94
CA VAL A 56 15.28 6.11 11.67
C VAL A 56 15.23 5.41 10.32
N LEU A 57 14.17 4.65 10.02
CA LEU A 57 14.04 3.94 8.74
C LEU A 57 13.95 4.90 7.56
N LYS A 58 13.19 6.00 7.67
CA LYS A 58 13.12 7.06 6.65
C LYS A 58 14.50 7.68 6.38
N LYS A 59 15.30 7.93 7.42
CA LYS A 59 16.66 8.47 7.25
C LYS A 59 17.60 7.47 6.58
N LEU A 60 17.57 6.20 6.99
CA LEU A 60 18.41 5.16 6.40
C LEU A 60 18.09 4.95 4.92
N LEU A 61 16.82 4.72 4.60
CA LEU A 61 16.37 4.49 3.24
C LEU A 61 16.47 5.76 2.38
N GLY A 62 16.25 6.95 2.96
CA GLY A 62 16.41 8.24 2.28
C GLY A 62 17.86 8.50 1.89
N ASN A 63 18.81 8.25 2.79
CA ASN A 63 20.23 8.37 2.48
C ASN A 63 20.66 7.36 1.41
N LEU A 64 20.13 6.14 1.48
CA LEU A 64 20.39 5.09 0.50
C LEU A 64 19.85 5.46 -0.90
N ALA A 65 18.63 6.01 -0.98
CA ALA A 65 18.02 6.45 -2.23
C ALA A 65 18.73 7.67 -2.83
N ALA A 66 19.15 8.63 -1.98
CA ALA A 66 19.83 9.85 -2.43
C ALA A 66 21.27 9.57 -2.92
N SER A 67 21.98 8.66 -2.27
CA SER A 67 23.40 8.38 -2.54
C SER A 67 23.66 6.86 -2.65
N PRO A 68 23.07 6.18 -3.64
CA PRO A 68 23.08 4.71 -3.74
C PRO A 68 24.46 4.13 -4.03
N GLY A 69 25.41 4.92 -4.53
CA GLY A 69 26.80 4.48 -4.80
C GLY A 69 27.72 4.53 -3.57
N GLU A 70 27.32 5.19 -2.48
CA GLU A 70 28.20 5.36 -1.32
C GLU A 70 28.18 4.14 -0.40
N ALA A 71 29.34 3.50 -0.24
CA ALA A 71 29.50 2.27 0.54
C ALA A 71 29.01 2.38 2.00
N LYS A 72 29.10 3.55 2.62
CA LYS A 72 28.62 3.77 4.00
C LYS A 72 27.10 3.67 4.15
N PHE A 73 26.33 3.96 3.09
CA PHE A 73 24.86 3.89 3.13
C PHE A 73 24.33 2.50 2.75
N ARG A 74 25.15 1.71 2.05
CA ARG A 74 24.88 0.29 1.77
C ARG A 74 25.10 -0.63 2.98
N ARG A 75 25.45 -0.08 4.16
CA ARG A 75 25.81 -0.86 5.34
C ARG A 75 25.16 -0.31 6.61
N VAL A 76 24.48 -1.17 7.36
CA VAL A 76 23.83 -0.83 8.64
C VAL A 76 24.36 -1.76 9.73
N ARG A 77 24.93 -1.18 10.79
CA ARG A 77 25.54 -1.92 11.90
C ARG A 77 24.50 -2.27 12.96
N LEU A 78 24.34 -3.56 13.26
CA LEU A 78 23.32 -4.06 14.18
C LEU A 78 23.61 -3.74 15.64
N GLY A 79 24.89 -3.58 16.01
CA GLY A 79 25.31 -3.22 17.36
C GLY A 79 24.97 -1.79 17.79
N ASN A 80 24.43 -0.94 16.91
CA ASN A 80 23.96 0.38 17.31
C ASN A 80 22.66 0.24 18.10
N ALA A 81 22.65 0.67 19.37
CA ALA A 81 21.51 0.56 20.27
C ALA A 81 20.20 1.14 19.69
N LYS A 82 20.27 2.22 18.90
CA LYS A 82 19.08 2.76 18.21
C LYS A 82 18.57 1.81 17.14
N ILE A 83 19.46 1.27 16.31
CA ILE A 83 19.11 0.31 15.25
C ILE A 83 18.54 -0.97 15.85
N GLY A 84 19.15 -1.48 16.93
CA GLY A 84 18.64 -2.67 17.63
C GLY A 84 17.21 -2.51 18.13
N LYS A 85 16.86 -1.33 18.68
CA LYS A 85 15.47 -1.02 19.08
C LYS A 85 14.52 -1.02 17.89
N VAL A 86 14.90 -0.40 16.77
CA VAL A 86 14.08 -0.37 15.54
C VAL A 86 13.87 -1.77 14.99
N LEU A 87 14.90 -2.59 14.92
CA LEU A 87 14.81 -3.96 14.41
C LEU A 87 14.03 -4.90 15.33
N SER A 88 13.83 -4.52 16.60
CA SER A 88 12.95 -5.24 17.52
C SER A 88 11.46 -5.05 17.16
N CYS A 89 11.13 -4.03 16.35
CA CYS A 89 9.77 -3.85 15.86
C CYS A 89 9.48 -4.86 14.73
N PRO A 90 8.39 -5.66 14.83
CA PRO A 90 7.92 -6.51 13.75
C PRO A 90 7.82 -5.74 12.43
N GLY A 91 8.36 -6.29 11.34
CA GLY A 91 8.34 -5.67 10.01
C GLY A 91 9.51 -4.73 9.68
N ALA A 92 10.26 -4.23 10.67
CA ALA A 92 11.38 -3.31 10.42
C ALA A 92 12.54 -3.99 9.67
N GLU A 93 12.94 -5.18 10.11
CA GLU A 93 14.00 -5.94 9.43
C GLU A 93 13.56 -6.40 8.04
N ALA A 94 12.34 -6.95 7.93
CA ALA A 94 11.78 -7.38 6.64
C ALA A 94 11.74 -6.24 5.61
N LEU A 95 11.51 -5.00 6.06
CA LEU A 95 11.52 -3.84 5.19
C LEU A 95 12.92 -3.51 4.65
N LEU A 96 13.96 -3.64 5.48
CA LEU A 96 15.34 -3.47 5.03
C LEU A 96 15.72 -4.58 4.05
N LEU A 97 15.31 -5.83 4.31
CA LEU A 97 15.52 -6.93 3.37
C LEU A 97 14.83 -6.66 2.02
N ALA A 98 13.60 -6.15 2.04
CA ALA A 98 12.89 -5.74 0.82
C ALA A 98 13.58 -4.57 0.10
N ALA A 99 14.27 -3.69 0.82
CA ALA A 99 15.10 -2.63 0.24
C ALA A 99 16.43 -3.13 -0.36
N GLY A 100 16.69 -4.44 -0.32
CA GLY A 100 17.87 -5.07 -0.91
C GLY A 100 19.05 -5.25 0.05
N PHE A 101 18.86 -5.02 1.35
CA PHE A 101 19.84 -5.44 2.35
C PHE A 101 19.78 -6.96 2.54
N GLU A 102 20.92 -7.56 2.83
CA GLU A 102 21.04 -8.95 3.23
C GLU A 102 21.52 -9.03 4.68
N ARG A 103 21.00 -10.02 5.41
CA ARG A 103 21.32 -10.20 6.82
C ARG A 103 22.63 -10.98 6.99
N GLY A 104 23.66 -10.30 7.46
CA GLY A 104 24.86 -10.92 8.03
C GLY A 104 24.80 -11.03 9.55
N ASP A 105 25.92 -11.46 10.16
CA ASP A 105 26.02 -11.71 11.60
C ASP A 105 25.88 -10.43 12.44
N GLU A 106 26.66 -9.40 12.11
CA GLU A 106 26.72 -8.13 12.86
C GLU A 106 26.24 -6.91 12.06
N VAL A 107 25.91 -7.11 10.79
CA VAL A 107 25.66 -6.05 9.81
C VAL A 107 24.60 -6.49 8.79
N LEU A 108 23.73 -5.55 8.43
CA LEU A 108 22.89 -5.61 7.22
C LEU A 108 23.63 -4.87 6.10
N GLU A 109 23.84 -5.52 4.96
CA GLU A 109 24.57 -4.91 3.84
C GLU A 109 23.97 -5.22 2.48
N ILE A 110 24.16 -4.33 1.51
CA ILE A 110 23.74 -4.55 0.13
C ILE A 110 24.90 -5.19 -0.64
N PRO A 111 24.66 -6.33 -1.33
CA PRO A 111 25.68 -6.98 -2.13
C PRO A 111 26.33 -6.07 -3.16
N VAL A 112 27.64 -6.21 -3.34
CA VAL A 112 28.46 -5.40 -4.27
C VAL A 112 27.98 -5.55 -5.73
N GLY A 113 27.29 -6.65 -6.06
CA GLY A 113 26.72 -6.92 -7.38
C GLY A 113 25.51 -6.06 -7.76
N ARG A 114 24.91 -5.31 -6.82
CA ARG A 114 23.74 -4.45 -7.10
C ARG A 114 24.18 -3.11 -7.67
N THR A 115 23.61 -2.74 -8.81
CA THR A 115 23.85 -1.44 -9.44
C THR A 115 23.27 -0.30 -8.60
N ALA A 116 23.79 0.92 -8.77
CA ALA A 116 23.30 2.09 -8.04
C ALA A 116 21.81 2.36 -8.34
N ASP A 117 21.37 2.13 -9.57
CA ASP A 117 19.98 2.35 -9.98
C ASP A 117 19.03 1.32 -9.35
N GLU A 118 19.43 0.05 -9.28
CA GLU A 118 18.66 -0.99 -8.57
C GLU A 118 18.50 -0.68 -7.08
N VAL A 119 19.60 -0.28 -6.42
CA VAL A 119 19.59 0.08 -5.00
C VAL A 119 18.68 1.26 -4.74
N ARG A 120 18.75 2.31 -5.58
CA ARG A 120 17.86 3.46 -5.49
C ARG A 120 16.40 3.04 -5.66
N ALA A 121 16.08 2.25 -6.69
CA ALA A 121 14.71 1.82 -6.97
C ALA A 121 14.09 1.05 -5.79
N LEU A 122 14.87 0.18 -5.13
CA LEU A 122 14.43 -0.59 -3.97
C LEU A 122 14.27 0.28 -2.72
N ALA A 123 15.20 1.18 -2.46
CA ALA A 123 15.11 2.12 -1.36
C ALA A 123 13.89 3.04 -1.49
N GLU A 124 13.63 3.54 -2.70
CA GLU A 124 12.44 4.33 -3.00
C GLU A 124 11.15 3.51 -2.86
N ALA A 125 11.14 2.24 -3.28
CA ALA A 125 10.00 1.36 -3.08
C ALA A 125 9.69 1.15 -1.59
N ALA A 126 10.72 0.94 -0.76
CA ALA A 126 10.57 0.82 0.69
C ALA A 126 10.11 2.14 1.34
N LEU A 127 10.59 3.31 0.87
CA LEU A 127 10.12 4.62 1.33
C LEU A 127 8.66 4.89 0.96
N ARG A 128 8.24 4.54 -0.26
CA ARG A 128 6.83 4.60 -0.68
C ARG A 128 5.97 3.72 0.23
N ALA A 129 6.43 2.51 0.53
CA ALA A 129 5.74 1.58 1.43
C ALA A 129 5.60 2.13 2.87
N LEU A 130 6.62 2.84 3.39
CA LEU A 130 6.58 3.50 4.71
C LEU A 130 5.63 4.70 4.80
N GLY A 131 4.97 5.08 3.70
CA GLY A 131 4.05 6.21 3.72
C GLY A 131 4.75 7.56 3.65
N VAL A 132 5.90 7.66 2.96
CA VAL A 132 6.17 8.89 2.20
C VAL A 132 5.11 8.93 1.10
N ARG A 133 3.90 9.35 1.47
CA ARG A 133 2.85 9.59 0.48
C ARG A 133 3.35 10.77 -0.36
N GLU A 134 3.36 10.59 -1.67
CA GLU A 134 3.42 11.70 -2.61
C GLU A 134 2.41 12.79 -2.17
N PRO A 135 2.64 14.07 -2.50
CA PRO A 135 1.68 15.13 -2.20
C PRO A 135 0.27 14.66 -2.56
N PHE A 136 -0.68 14.81 -1.62
CA PHE A 136 -2.05 14.33 -1.83
C PHE A 136 -2.60 14.91 -3.13
N VAL A 137 -2.99 14.03 -4.05
CA VAL A 137 -3.71 14.41 -5.26
C VAL A 137 -5.20 14.25 -4.99
N LEU A 138 -6.01 15.18 -5.51
CA LEU A 138 -7.46 15.02 -5.52
C LEU A 138 -7.82 13.80 -6.38
N ALA A 139 -8.18 12.69 -5.73
CA ALA A 139 -8.45 11.43 -6.42
C ALA A 139 -9.83 11.39 -7.10
N ALA A 140 -10.82 12.08 -6.52
CA ALA A 140 -12.18 12.15 -7.04
C ALA A 140 -12.94 13.35 -6.46
N GLN A 141 -13.92 13.87 -7.21
CA GLN A 141 -14.93 14.79 -6.71
C GLN A 141 -16.29 14.12 -6.81
N LEU A 142 -16.91 13.83 -5.67
CA LEU A 142 -18.12 13.02 -5.59
C LEU A 142 -19.32 13.91 -5.29
N ARG A 143 -20.38 13.78 -6.10
CA ARG A 143 -21.64 14.50 -5.85
C ARG A 143 -22.53 13.69 -4.93
N VAL A 144 -22.79 14.24 -3.75
CA VAL A 144 -23.87 13.77 -2.88
C VAL A 144 -25.04 14.72 -3.09
N GLY A 145 -26.21 14.19 -3.49
CA GLY A 145 -27.40 14.97 -3.83
C GLY A 145 -28.07 15.69 -2.65
N ALA A 146 -27.39 15.77 -1.50
CA ALA A 146 -27.82 16.43 -0.29
C ALA A 146 -26.59 16.93 0.49
N PRO A 147 -26.73 17.95 1.34
CA PRO A 147 -25.63 18.43 2.18
C PRO A 147 -25.01 17.29 3.00
N VAL A 148 -23.69 17.13 2.89
CA VAL A 148 -22.91 16.20 3.72
C VAL A 148 -22.69 16.83 5.09
N ARG A 149 -22.99 16.09 6.15
CA ARG A 149 -22.92 16.56 7.54
C ARG A 149 -21.77 15.95 8.32
N CYS A 150 -21.36 14.74 7.95
CA CYS A 150 -20.25 14.03 8.58
C CYS A 150 -19.51 13.15 7.58
N VAL A 151 -18.21 12.97 7.82
CA VAL A 151 -17.32 12.08 7.06
C VAL A 151 -16.44 11.30 8.05
N CYS A 152 -16.17 10.03 7.76
CA CYS A 152 -15.27 9.19 8.53
C CYS A 152 -14.36 8.39 7.59
N ALA A 153 -13.06 8.38 7.84
CA ALA A 153 -12.11 7.55 7.09
C ALA A 153 -12.24 6.08 7.51
N LEU A 154 -12.12 5.16 6.56
CA LEU A 154 -12.19 3.71 6.79
C LEU A 154 -10.79 3.10 6.76
N PRO A 155 -10.51 2.04 7.56
CA PRO A 155 -9.21 1.37 7.59
C PRO A 155 -8.73 0.86 6.23
N GLY A 156 -9.66 0.51 5.33
CA GLY A 156 -9.35 0.06 3.97
C GLY A 156 -9.08 1.17 2.94
N GLY A 157 -8.82 2.41 3.37
CA GLY A 157 -8.53 3.54 2.47
C GLY A 157 -9.75 4.20 1.83
N GLY A 158 -10.96 3.73 2.17
CA GLY A 158 -12.22 4.36 1.79
C GLY A 158 -12.65 5.43 2.79
N PHE A 159 -13.87 5.93 2.61
CA PHE A 159 -14.52 6.81 3.59
C PHE A 159 -16.03 6.58 3.59
N ALA A 160 -16.68 6.90 4.70
CA ALA A 160 -18.12 6.93 4.81
C ALA A 160 -18.60 8.38 5.03
N ALA A 161 -19.72 8.74 4.42
CA ALA A 161 -20.30 10.08 4.51
C ALA A 161 -21.79 10.00 4.86
N GLY A 162 -22.22 10.77 5.85
CA GLY A 162 -23.62 10.95 6.20
C GLY A 162 -24.17 12.26 5.64
N ALA A 163 -25.35 12.20 5.03
CA ALA A 163 -25.98 13.35 4.39
C ALA A 163 -27.42 13.58 4.86
N MET A 164 -27.96 14.75 4.50
CA MET A 164 -29.31 15.18 4.91
C MET A 164 -30.46 14.36 4.29
N ASP A 165 -30.17 13.50 3.31
CA ASP A 165 -31.13 12.59 2.69
C ASP A 165 -31.30 11.27 3.46
N ASN A 166 -30.94 11.25 4.75
CA ASN A 166 -31.08 10.09 5.66
C ASN A 166 -30.26 8.85 5.25
N ALA A 167 -29.27 9.05 4.38
CA ALA A 167 -28.39 8.00 3.90
C ALA A 167 -26.96 8.18 4.42
N VAL A 168 -26.36 7.04 4.79
CA VAL A 168 -24.90 6.93 4.90
C VAL A 168 -24.40 6.24 3.64
N ARG A 169 -23.41 6.84 2.99
CA ARG A 169 -22.74 6.33 1.79
C ARG A 169 -21.35 5.86 2.15
N VAL A 170 -21.02 4.62 1.81
CA VAL A 170 -19.71 4.01 2.06
C VAL A 170 -18.97 3.89 0.74
N TYR A 171 -17.90 4.68 0.60
CA TYR A 171 -17.05 4.73 -0.58
C TYR A 171 -15.82 3.86 -0.36
N ARG A 172 -15.52 2.98 -1.32
CA ARG A 172 -14.33 2.12 -1.30
C ARG A 172 -13.38 2.50 -2.43
N PRO A 173 -12.07 2.27 -2.25
CA PRO A 173 -11.11 2.44 -3.32
C PRO A 173 -11.51 1.67 -4.58
N GLY A 174 -11.43 2.33 -5.74
CA GLY A 174 -11.81 1.75 -7.03
C GLY A 174 -13.31 1.66 -7.30
N GLN A 175 -14.18 2.02 -6.33
CA GLN A 175 -15.64 1.97 -6.44
C GLN A 175 -16.28 3.29 -6.02
N TRP A 176 -15.72 4.41 -6.50
CA TRP A 176 -16.11 5.75 -6.05
C TRP A 176 -17.49 6.18 -6.55
N GLU A 177 -17.91 5.70 -7.72
CA GLU A 177 -19.19 6.08 -8.33
C GLU A 177 -20.39 5.28 -7.80
N GLN A 178 -20.13 4.12 -7.18
CA GLN A 178 -21.17 3.21 -6.68
C GLN A 178 -20.98 2.95 -5.17
N PRO A 179 -21.25 3.96 -4.32
CA PRO A 179 -21.14 3.76 -2.88
C PRO A 179 -22.18 2.77 -2.37
N ALA A 180 -21.81 1.96 -1.38
CA ALA A 180 -22.80 1.18 -0.65
C ALA A 180 -23.69 2.13 0.17
N LEU A 181 -25.00 1.89 0.14
CA LEU A 181 -26.00 2.73 0.79
C LEU A 181 -26.50 2.07 2.07
N LEU A 182 -26.37 2.77 3.20
CA LEU A 182 -27.00 2.38 4.44
C LEU A 182 -28.18 3.32 4.71
N SER A 183 -29.38 2.74 4.71
CA SER A 183 -30.66 3.41 4.91
C SER A 183 -31.29 3.00 6.25
N GLY A 184 -32.40 3.66 6.62
CA GLY A 184 -33.11 3.39 7.89
C GLY A 184 -33.01 4.51 8.93
N HIS A 185 -32.21 5.55 8.67
CA HIS A 185 -32.11 6.73 9.53
C HIS A 185 -33.36 7.61 9.38
N ALA A 186 -34.38 7.39 10.22
CA ALA A 186 -35.71 8.00 10.02
C ALA A 186 -35.90 9.41 10.63
N ARG A 187 -34.83 10.14 10.98
CA ARG A 187 -34.99 11.48 11.56
C ARG A 187 -35.38 12.50 10.49
N ARG A 188 -36.17 13.50 10.87
CA ARG A 188 -36.58 14.61 9.99
C ARG A 188 -35.41 15.48 9.49
N ALA A 189 -34.22 15.37 10.10
CA ALA A 189 -33.08 16.26 9.86
C ALA A 189 -31.90 15.63 9.11
N GLY A 190 -32.02 14.39 8.61
CA GLY A 190 -30.89 13.72 7.97
C GLY A 190 -30.06 12.85 8.92
N VAL A 191 -28.94 12.35 8.41
CA VAL A 191 -27.84 11.85 9.24
C VAL A 191 -27.12 13.06 9.86
N ASP A 192 -27.69 13.57 10.94
CA ASP A 192 -27.16 14.73 11.67
C ASP A 192 -26.42 14.23 12.92
N GLY A 193 -25.08 14.26 12.89
CA GLY A 193 -24.27 13.78 14.01
C GLY A 193 -22.85 13.34 13.62
N VAL A 194 -22.21 12.63 14.55
CA VAL A 194 -20.86 12.05 14.40
C VAL A 194 -20.97 10.65 13.80
N LEU A 195 -20.20 10.40 12.75
CA LEU A 195 -20.01 9.07 12.18
C LEU A 195 -18.69 8.50 12.73
N ALA A 196 -18.77 7.36 13.38
CA ALA A 196 -17.60 6.64 13.89
C ALA A 196 -17.55 5.23 13.29
N VAL A 197 -16.34 4.77 13.01
CA VAL A 197 -16.08 3.42 12.52
C VAL A 197 -15.45 2.65 13.67
N LEU A 198 -16.06 1.52 14.01
CA LEU A 198 -15.54 0.58 14.98
C LEU A 198 -14.93 -0.60 14.23
N PRO A 199 -13.69 -1.03 14.53
CA PRO A 199 -13.18 -2.28 14.02
C PRO A 199 -14.00 -3.44 14.60
N ASP A 200 -14.17 -4.51 13.81
CA ASP A 200 -14.72 -5.77 14.33
C ASP A 200 -13.81 -6.25 15.47
N ARG A 201 -14.43 -6.62 16.60
CA ARG A 201 -13.74 -7.12 17.79
C ARG A 201 -13.25 -8.54 17.60
#